data_AF-A0A067CZT3-F1
#
_entry.id   AF-A0A067CZT3-F1
#
_cell.length_a   1.000
_cell.length_b   1.000
_cell.length_c   1.000
_cell.angle_alpha   90.00
_cell.angle_beta   90.00
_cell.angle_gamma   90.00
#
_symmetry.space_group_name_H-M   'P 1'
#
loop_
_entity.id
_entity.type
_entity.pdbx_description
1 polymer ?
#
loop_
_entity_poly.entity_id
_entity_poly.type
_entity_poly.pdbx_seq_one_letter_code
_entity_poly.pdbx_strand_id
1 'polypeptide(L)'
;MTKTGYHLLLLFLSVIFKVYDSDCNGKVSFNDILEVLRDLSGSFMSDEQREQVLTQVFKDAGYTRDSYLTLGDFIKVFGNSGLKMEVEVPVD
;
A
#
# COMPACT_ATOMS: atom_id res chain seq x y z
N MET A 1 13.23 1.97 -19.24
CA MET A 1 13.01 2.99 -18.18
C MET A 1 14.39 3.54 -17.80
N THR A 2 14.56 4.87 -17.74
CA THR A 2 15.89 5.49 -17.49
C THR A 2 16.25 5.38 -16.01
N LYS A 3 17.55 5.46 -15.67
CA LYS A 3 18.02 5.43 -14.26
C LYS A 3 17.28 6.44 -13.38
N THR A 4 17.02 7.63 -13.90
CA THR A 4 16.22 8.68 -13.25
C THR A 4 14.76 8.26 -13.03
N GLY A 5 14.14 7.60 -14.01
CA GLY A 5 12.76 7.10 -13.88
C GLY A 5 12.60 6.04 -12.78
N TYR A 6 13.57 5.13 -12.64
CA TYR A 6 13.57 4.15 -11.54
C TYR A 6 13.71 4.80 -10.16
N HIS A 7 14.55 5.82 -10.02
CA HIS A 7 14.69 6.55 -8.75
C HIS A 7 13.41 7.27 -8.34
N LEU A 8 12.72 7.91 -9.29
CA LEU A 8 11.45 8.59 -9.02
C LEU A 8 10.36 7.59 -8.62
N LEU A 9 10.30 6.43 -9.28
CA LEU A 9 9.37 5.35 -8.91
C LEU A 9 9.62 4.84 -7.48
N LEU A 10 10.88 4.60 -7.11
CA LEU A 10 11.23 4.18 -5.75
C LEU A 10 10.89 5.25 -4.71
N LEU A 11 11.12 6.52 -5.01
CA LEU A 11 10.73 7.63 -4.15
C LEU A 11 9.21 7.67 -3.95
N PHE A 12 8.44 7.55 -5.03
CA PHE A 12 6.99 7.57 -4.97
C PHE A 12 6.41 6.39 -4.18
N LEU A 13 6.93 5.18 -4.41
CA LEU A 13 6.56 4.01 -3.61
C LEU A 13 6.92 4.19 -2.13
N SER A 14 8.05 4.85 -1.83
CA SER A 14 8.39 5.19 -0.45
C SER A 14 7.41 6.19 0.17
N VAL A 15 6.87 7.13 -0.58
CA VAL A 15 5.85 8.07 -0.10
C VAL A 15 4.55 7.32 0.19
N ILE A 16 4.09 6.48 -0.73
CA ILE A 16 2.89 5.64 -0.52
C ILE A 16 3.08 4.75 0.70
N PHE A 17 4.22 4.07 0.81
CA PHE A 17 4.53 3.20 1.95
C PHE A 17 4.39 3.94 3.28
N LYS A 18 4.91 5.17 3.37
CA LYS A 18 4.77 5.99 4.58
C LYS A 18 3.34 6.42 4.91
N VAL A 19 2.45 6.52 3.92
CA VAL A 19 1.03 6.76 4.18
C VAL A 19 0.38 5.56 4.86
N TYR A 20 0.86 4.35 4.55
CA TYR A 20 0.37 3.12 5.16
C TYR A 20 1.10 2.73 6.46
N ASP A 21 2.30 3.24 6.73
CA ASP A 21 3.07 2.95 7.94
C ASP A 21 2.68 3.94 9.07
N SER A 22 1.43 3.86 9.53
CA SER A 22 0.81 4.81 10.47
C SER A 22 1.64 5.05 11.74
N ASP A 23 2.24 4.00 12.30
CA ASP A 23 3.05 4.06 13.52
C ASP A 23 4.54 4.35 13.25
N CYS A 24 4.93 4.52 11.99
CA CYS A 24 6.28 4.82 11.53
C CYS A 24 7.35 3.81 11.99
N ASN A 25 6.97 2.54 12.18
CA ASN A 25 7.89 1.49 12.63
C ASN A 25 8.69 0.84 11.47
N GLY A 26 8.44 1.27 10.22
CA GLY A 26 9.10 0.78 9.01
C GLY A 26 8.47 -0.47 8.40
N LYS A 27 7.25 -0.85 8.83
CA LYS A 27 6.51 -2.01 8.32
C LYS A 27 5.00 -1.78 8.43
N VAL A 28 4.28 -2.17 7.40
CA VAL A 28 2.82 -2.01 7.35
C VAL A 28 2.16 -3.27 7.89
N SER A 29 1.45 -3.16 9.00
CA SER A 29 0.64 -4.21 9.59
C SER A 29 -0.77 -4.27 8.99
N PHE A 30 -1.52 -5.32 9.33
CA PHE A 30 -2.93 -5.44 8.98
C PHE A 30 -3.76 -4.26 9.51
N ASN A 31 -3.46 -3.77 10.71
CA ASN A 31 -4.20 -2.67 11.33
C ASN A 31 -3.93 -1.34 10.63
N ASP A 32 -2.68 -1.09 10.18
CA ASP A 32 -2.38 0.15 9.48
C ASP A 32 -3.12 0.23 8.14
N ILE A 33 -3.24 -0.89 7.42
CA ILE A 33 -4.06 -0.94 6.19
C ILE A 33 -5.55 -0.75 6.50
N LEU A 34 -6.03 -1.28 7.62
CA LEU A 34 -7.41 -1.11 8.08
C LEU A 34 -7.74 0.37 8.34
N GLU A 35 -6.82 1.11 8.94
CA GLU A 35 -6.93 2.56 9.16
C GLU A 35 -6.99 3.31 7.84
N VAL A 36 -6.07 3.05 6.92
CA VAL A 36 -6.09 3.70 5.60
C VAL A 36 -7.38 3.37 4.82
N LEU A 37 -7.82 2.11 4.85
CA LEU A 37 -9.09 1.71 4.23
C LEU A 37 -10.29 2.40 4.88
N ARG A 38 -10.21 2.75 6.17
CA ARG A 38 -11.23 3.54 6.86
C ARG A 38 -11.33 4.94 6.31
N ASP A 39 -10.20 5.60 6.12
CA ASP A 39 -10.16 6.95 5.58
C ASP A 39 -10.65 6.98 4.12
N LEU A 40 -10.35 5.93 3.33
CA LEU A 40 -10.76 5.84 1.93
C LEU A 40 -12.23 5.46 1.73
N SER A 41 -12.77 4.55 2.55
CA SER A 41 -14.15 4.07 2.39
C SER A 41 -15.17 4.89 3.19
N GLY A 42 -14.73 5.60 4.23
CA GLY A 42 -15.60 6.39 5.09
C GLY A 42 -16.77 5.58 5.63
N SER A 43 -17.98 6.14 5.53
CA SER A 43 -19.22 5.51 5.97
C SER A 43 -19.84 4.53 4.97
N PHE A 44 -19.27 4.39 3.77
CA PHE A 44 -19.80 3.48 2.74
C PHE A 44 -19.64 2.01 3.11
N MET A 45 -18.64 1.69 3.93
CA MET A 45 -18.32 0.33 4.37
C MET A 45 -18.19 0.30 5.90
N SER A 46 -18.85 -0.66 6.55
CA SER A 46 -18.71 -0.84 8.00
C SER A 46 -17.31 -1.36 8.36
N ASP A 47 -16.91 -1.19 9.62
CA ASP A 47 -15.62 -1.68 10.10
C ASP A 47 -15.50 -3.21 9.96
N GLU A 48 -16.58 -3.96 10.22
CA GLU A 48 -16.62 -5.42 10.06
C GLU A 48 -16.50 -5.84 8.59
N GLN A 49 -17.19 -5.14 7.67
CA GLN A 49 -17.06 -5.41 6.23
C GLN A 49 -15.64 -5.13 5.74
N ARG A 50 -15.02 -4.05 6.22
CA ARG A 50 -13.64 -3.69 5.88
C ARG A 50 -12.66 -4.75 6.37
N GLU A 51 -12.83 -5.22 7.60
CA GLU A 51 -12.00 -6.28 8.17
C GLU A 51 -12.16 -7.60 7.41
N GLN A 52 -13.38 -7.96 7.01
CA GLN A 52 -13.65 -9.16 6.21
C GLN A 52 -12.99 -9.08 4.83
N VAL A 53 -13.15 -7.95 4.13
CA VAL A 53 -12.53 -7.72 2.82
C VAL A 53 -11.02 -7.79 2.93
N LEU A 54 -10.41 -7.09 3.90
CA LEU A 54 -8.97 -7.09 4.06
C LEU A 54 -8.43 -8.47 4.44
N THR A 55 -9.13 -9.21 5.32
CA THR A 55 -8.77 -10.59 5.69
C THR A 55 -8.76 -11.50 4.46
N GLN A 56 -9.77 -11.37 3.59
CA GLN A 56 -9.85 -12.17 2.37
C GLN A 56 -8.72 -11.81 1.39
N VAL A 57 -8.44 -10.51 1.18
CA VAL A 57 -7.33 -10.05 0.34
C VAL A 57 -5.98 -10.58 0.83
N PHE A 58 -5.73 -10.53 2.14
CA PHE A 58 -4.50 -11.07 2.73
C PHE A 58 -4.36 -12.56 2.45
N LYS A 59 -5.43 -13.32 2.68
CA LYS A 59 -5.46 -14.76 2.43
C LYS A 59 -5.18 -15.10 0.97
N ASP A 60 -5.82 -14.39 0.04
CA ASP A 60 -5.66 -14.62 -1.41
C ASP A 60 -4.26 -14.23 -1.90
N ALA A 61 -3.62 -13.27 -1.24
CA ALA A 61 -2.23 -12.89 -1.48
C ALA A 61 -1.20 -13.78 -0.75
N GLY A 62 -1.64 -14.77 0.03
CA GLY A 62 -0.77 -15.69 0.78
C GLY A 62 -0.21 -15.13 2.09
N TYR A 63 -0.80 -14.05 2.62
CA TYR A 63 -0.43 -13.46 3.90
C TYR A 63 -1.36 -13.91 5.03
N THR A 64 -0.84 -13.83 6.25
CA THR A 64 -1.61 -13.97 7.49
C THR A 64 -1.87 -12.60 8.10
N ARG A 65 -2.82 -12.48 9.02
CA ARG A 65 -3.09 -11.20 9.70
C ARG A 65 -1.90 -10.66 10.50
N ASP A 66 -1.00 -11.54 10.94
CA ASP A 66 0.22 -11.17 11.66
C ASP A 66 1.40 -10.86 10.72
N SER A 67 1.17 -10.92 9.40
CA SER A 67 2.17 -10.56 8.41
C SER A 67 2.40 -9.05 8.41
N TYR A 68 3.66 -8.69 8.21
CA TYR A 68 4.08 -7.31 8.01
C TYR A 68 4.54 -7.13 6.58
N LEU A 69 4.02 -6.11 5.90
CA LEU A 69 4.45 -5.74 4.57
C LEU A 69 5.60 -4.74 4.65
N THR A 70 6.65 -5.01 3.91
CA THR A 70 7.81 -4.11 3.79
C THR A 70 7.73 -3.30 2.51
N LEU A 71 8.55 -2.25 2.39
CA LEU A 71 8.71 -1.53 1.12
C LEU A 71 9.06 -2.47 -0.04
N GLY A 72 9.82 -3.55 0.23
CA GLY A 72 10.14 -4.57 -0.76
C GLY A 72 8.91 -5.30 -1.30
N ASP A 73 7.90 -5.52 -0.47
CA ASP A 73 6.66 -6.18 -0.87
C ASP A 73 5.79 -5.25 -1.71
N PHE A 74 5.76 -3.96 -1.39
CA PHE A 74 5.15 -2.94 -2.25
C PHE A 74 5.84 -2.91 -3.62
N ILE A 75 7.16 -2.88 -3.66
CA ILE A 75 7.91 -2.89 -4.94
C ILE A 75 7.57 -4.15 -5.77
N LYS A 76 7.46 -5.32 -5.15
CA LYS A 76 7.07 -6.56 -5.85
C LYS A 76 5.65 -6.49 -6.41
N VAL A 77 4.69 -6.01 -5.62
CA VAL A 77 3.28 -5.90 -6.03
C VAL A 77 3.14 -4.93 -7.21
N PHE A 78 3.76 -3.74 -7.11
CA PHE A 78 3.70 -2.73 -8.17
C PHE A 78 4.56 -3.09 -9.39
N GLY A 79 5.64 -3.85 -9.20
CA GLY A 79 6.48 -4.34 -10.30
C GLY A 79 5.81 -5.41 -11.16
N ASN A 80 4.95 -6.25 -10.55
CA ASN A 80 4.27 -7.36 -11.22
C ASN A 80 2.89 -6.99 -11.77
N SER A 81 2.29 -5.89 -11.33
CA SER A 81 0.91 -5.53 -11.68
C SER A 81 0.73 -4.95 -13.09
N GLY A 82 1.82 -4.74 -13.84
CA GLY A 82 1.76 -4.05 -15.14
C GLY A 82 1.27 -2.59 -15.03
N LEU A 83 1.10 -2.08 -13.81
CA LEU A 83 0.69 -0.70 -13.55
C LEU A 83 1.77 0.24 -14.07
N LYS A 84 1.43 0.99 -15.12
CA LYS A 84 2.18 2.20 -15.47
C LYS A 84 1.83 3.27 -14.44
N MET A 85 2.65 3.37 -13.41
CA MET A 85 2.59 4.47 -12.45
C MET A 85 3.12 5.72 -13.16
N GLU A 86 2.25 6.40 -13.91
CA GLU A 86 2.53 7.73 -14.47
C GLU A 86 2.30 8.74 -13.36
N VAL A 87 3.39 9.18 -12.73
CA VAL A 87 3.35 10.26 -11.74
C VAL A 87 3.50 11.57 -12.49
N GLU A 88 2.39 12.28 -12.68
CA GLU A 88 2.43 13.67 -13.09
C GLU A 88 2.79 14.52 -11.87
N VAL A 89 3.91 15.25 -11.97
CA VAL A 89 4.28 16.24 -10.97
C VAL A 89 3.55 17.53 -11.32
N PRO A 90 2.66 18.06 -10.48
CA PRO A 90 2.10 19.38 -10.71
C PRO A 90 3.26 20.38 -10.73
N VAL A 91 3.36 21.13 -11.82
CA VAL A 91 4.18 22.34 -11.87
C VAL A 91 3.32 23.43 -11.24
N ASP A 92 3.79 24.01 -10.13
CA ASP A 92 3.16 25.18 -9.49
C ASP A 92 2.86 26.31 -10.48
#